data_AF-A0A2C9V2A8-F1
#
_entry.id   AF-A0A2C9V2A8-F1
#
_cell.length_a   1.000
_cell.length_b   1.000
_cell.length_c   1.000
_cell.angle_alpha   90.00
_cell.angle_beta   90.00
_cell.angle_gamma   90.00
#
_symmetry.space_group_name_H-M   'P 1'
#
loop_
_entity.id
_entity.type
_entity.pdbx_description
1 polymer ?
#
loop_
_entity_poly.entity_id
_entity_poly.type
_entity_poly.pdbx_seq_one_letter_code
_entity_poly.pdbx_strand_id
1 'polypeptide(L)'
;MTVGIISWILSVAILHQIGSPKPVAAVCQLSFVDGQKLFNFSLTSPLTKFPHGVISEDGFYKVAVNESVLWFQLCNGMVFNHDQPRCVGCLDCGGPSRCGMKCSALVANNIEGYDVCTTIGHFSSTVTGIIDEQNPQKGVIVKMSNNVKTSSGSENCSLSVSVICNSNGAQGPHSLKKLGVCDYSAVLQHPSGCAVVVSVHGKGWGWFGTLLIIILCLFGGYMLVGAVYRYFFLGIRGLDIIPNLDFWARLPQRIQSYCAALVRKFRGPTEGYRSSYSPVNF
;
A
#
# COMPACT_ATOMS: atom_id res chain seq x y z
N MET A 1 30.27 -21.58 30.67
CA MET A 1 30.52 -20.46 29.74
C MET A 1 29.86 -20.74 28.38
N THR A 2 28.54 -20.99 28.38
CA THR A 2 27.78 -21.40 27.18
C THR A 2 26.31 -20.94 27.20
N VAL A 3 25.81 -20.44 28.34
CA VAL A 3 24.38 -20.10 28.52
C VAL A 3 24.05 -18.66 28.10
N GLY A 4 25.01 -17.73 28.19
CA GLY A 4 24.77 -16.30 27.88
C GLY A 4 24.66 -15.97 26.38
N ILE A 5 25.29 -16.76 25.51
CA ILE A 5 25.31 -16.51 24.06
C ILE A 5 23.99 -16.94 23.41
N ILE A 6 23.35 -17.98 23.94
CA ILE A 6 22.08 -18.53 23.43
C ILE A 6 20.93 -17.54 23.69
N SER A 7 20.95 -16.81 24.80
CA SER A 7 19.91 -15.83 25.15
C SER A 7 19.89 -14.62 24.19
N TRP A 8 21.05 -14.16 23.73
CA TRP A 8 21.14 -13.05 22.77
C TRP A 8 20.70 -13.44 21.35
N ILE A 9 20.99 -14.68 20.93
CA ILE A 9 20.58 -15.18 19.61
C ILE A 9 19.05 -15.35 19.54
N LEU A 10 18.41 -15.79 20.64
CA LEU A 10 16.95 -15.94 20.73
C LEU A 10 16.20 -14.60 20.67
N SER A 11 16.76 -13.52 21.24
CA SER A 11 16.11 -12.19 21.20
C SER A 11 16.17 -11.53 19.81
N VAL A 12 17.21 -11.79 19.02
CA VAL A 12 17.34 -11.27 17.65
C VAL A 12 16.45 -12.05 16.68
N ALA A 13 16.21 -13.34 16.92
CA ALA A 13 15.34 -14.18 16.09
C ALA A 13 13.86 -13.78 16.18
N ILE A 14 13.39 -13.26 17.33
CA ILE A 14 11.99 -12.89 17.53
C ILE A 14 11.63 -11.58 16.79
N LEU A 15 12.59 -10.69 16.52
CA LEU A 15 12.33 -9.46 15.76
C LEU A 15 12.26 -9.65 14.23
N HIS A 16 12.76 -10.77 13.69
CA HIS A 16 12.74 -11.03 12.26
C HIS A 16 11.50 -11.80 11.77
N GLN A 17 10.61 -12.21 12.67
CA GLN A 17 9.47 -13.06 12.34
C GLN A 17 8.12 -12.34 12.27
N ILE A 18 8.13 -11.00 12.14
CA ILE A 18 6.95 -10.26 11.67
C ILE A 18 7.00 -10.28 10.14
N GLY A 19 6.70 -11.45 9.58
CA GLY A 19 6.31 -11.54 8.17
C GLY A 19 5.13 -10.61 7.98
N SER A 20 5.33 -9.52 7.25
CA SER A 20 4.25 -8.61 6.89
C SER A 20 3.14 -9.45 6.25
N PRO A 21 1.89 -9.39 6.74
CA PRO A 21 0.79 -9.98 6.01
C PRO A 21 0.79 -9.34 4.62
N LYS A 22 0.90 -10.15 3.56
CA LYS A 22 0.67 -9.69 2.19
C LYS A 22 -0.68 -8.98 2.22
N PRO A 23 -0.77 -7.68 1.91
CA PRO A 23 -2.04 -7.00 1.93
C PRO A 23 -2.93 -7.73 0.92
N VAL A 24 -4.09 -8.20 1.39
CA VAL A 24 -5.19 -8.58 0.51
C VAL A 24 -5.45 -7.32 -0.30
N ALA A 25 -5.01 -7.31 -1.56
CA ALA A 25 -5.18 -6.15 -2.42
C ALA A 25 -6.69 -5.88 -2.49
N ALA A 26 -7.13 -4.76 -1.94
CA ALA A 26 -8.48 -4.29 -2.18
C ALA A 26 -8.64 -4.20 -3.71
N VAL A 27 -9.75 -4.70 -4.24
CA VAL A 27 -10.01 -4.74 -5.69
C VAL A 27 -9.72 -3.35 -6.27
N CYS A 28 -8.86 -3.30 -7.29
CA CYS A 28 -8.44 -2.07 -7.96
C CYS A 28 -7.58 -1.07 -7.16
N GLN A 29 -6.92 -1.53 -6.11
CA GLN A 29 -5.78 -0.86 -5.50
C GLN A 29 -4.51 -1.63 -5.84
N LEU A 30 -3.45 -0.92 -6.23
CA LEU A 30 -2.16 -1.52 -6.55
C LEU A 30 -1.07 -0.68 -5.92
N SER A 31 -0.14 -1.35 -5.23
CA SER A 31 1.08 -0.73 -4.74
C SER A 31 2.28 -1.44 -5.36
N PHE A 32 3.21 -0.65 -5.88
CA PHE A 32 4.42 -1.16 -6.51
C PHE A 32 5.64 -0.44 -5.96
N VAL A 33 6.63 -1.20 -5.54
CA VAL A 33 7.89 -0.66 -5.03
C VAL A 33 8.93 -0.80 -6.11
N ASP A 34 9.51 0.32 -6.51
CA ASP A 34 10.69 0.36 -7.38
C ASP A 34 11.79 1.18 -6.69
N GLY A 35 12.82 0.48 -6.23
CA GLY A 35 13.89 1.03 -5.39
C GLY A 35 13.37 1.65 -4.09
N GLN A 36 13.56 2.96 -3.92
CA GLN A 36 13.10 3.74 -2.76
C GLN A 36 11.77 4.45 -2.99
N LYS A 37 11.11 4.20 -4.13
CA LYS A 37 9.83 4.82 -4.49
C LYS A 37 8.72 3.79 -4.39
N LEU A 38 7.63 4.16 -3.72
CA LEU A 38 6.39 3.41 -3.69
C LEU A 38 5.39 4.13 -4.59
N PHE A 39 4.94 3.45 -5.62
CA PHE A 39 3.91 3.86 -6.55
C PHE A 39 2.59 3.28 -6.07
N ASN A 40 1.71 4.13 -5.56
CA ASN A 40 0.36 3.74 -5.15
C ASN A 40 -0.64 4.16 -6.22
N PHE A 41 -1.43 3.20 -6.70
CA PHE A 41 -2.51 3.40 -7.64
C PHE A 41 -3.83 3.08 -6.94
N SER A 42 -4.76 4.04 -7.04
CA SER A 42 -6.12 3.86 -6.57
C SER A 42 -7.06 4.25 -7.69
N LEU A 43 -7.59 3.24 -8.37
CA LEU A 43 -8.45 3.46 -9.54
C LEU A 43 -9.83 3.98 -9.15
N THR A 44 -10.30 3.68 -7.93
CA THR A 44 -11.64 4.03 -7.43
C THR A 44 -11.65 5.23 -6.50
N SER A 45 -10.50 5.84 -6.19
CA SER A 45 -10.47 7.03 -5.35
C SER A 45 -11.09 8.23 -6.06
N PRO A 46 -11.85 9.07 -5.34
CA PRO A 46 -12.44 10.28 -5.89
C PRO A 46 -11.35 11.27 -6.33
N LEU A 47 -11.56 11.86 -7.51
CA LEU A 47 -10.80 12.98 -8.04
C LEU A 47 -11.72 14.19 -8.18
N THR A 48 -11.15 15.39 -8.25
CA THR A 48 -11.91 16.66 -8.30
C THR A 48 -12.95 16.74 -9.42
N LYS A 49 -12.69 16.10 -10.57
CA LYS A 49 -13.63 16.00 -11.70
C LYS A 49 -14.27 14.62 -11.88
N PHE A 50 -13.83 13.62 -11.11
CA PHE A 50 -14.24 12.22 -11.27
C PHE A 50 -14.49 11.62 -9.87
N PRO A 51 -15.68 11.83 -9.28
CA PRO A 51 -15.98 11.41 -7.91
C PRO A 51 -15.92 9.87 -7.72
N HIS A 52 -16.08 9.11 -8.80
CA HIS A 52 -16.02 7.65 -8.80
C HIS A 52 -14.72 7.09 -9.40
N GLY A 53 -13.71 7.94 -9.61
CA GLY A 53 -12.44 7.54 -10.22
C GLY A 53 -12.65 7.01 -11.64
N VAL A 54 -12.13 5.82 -11.93
CA VAL A 54 -12.23 5.14 -13.23
C VAL A 54 -13.56 4.39 -13.43
N ILE A 55 -14.48 4.44 -12.46
CA ILE A 55 -15.79 3.82 -12.63
C ILE A 55 -16.61 4.68 -13.58
N SER A 56 -17.30 4.04 -14.55
CA SER A 56 -18.15 4.77 -15.48
C SER A 56 -19.36 5.34 -14.75
N GLU A 57 -19.69 6.60 -15.01
CA GLU A 57 -20.86 7.27 -14.43
C GLU A 57 -22.17 6.61 -14.89
N ASP A 58 -22.19 6.09 -16.12
CA ASP A 58 -23.33 5.37 -16.69
C ASP A 58 -23.42 3.91 -16.19
N GLY A 59 -22.44 3.45 -15.40
CA GLY A 59 -22.38 2.10 -14.85
C GLY A 59 -21.70 1.06 -15.75
N PHE A 60 -21.31 1.43 -16.96
CA PHE A 60 -20.51 0.60 -17.86
C PHE A 60 -19.73 1.45 -18.89
N TYR A 61 -18.71 0.84 -19.49
CA TYR A 61 -18.07 1.27 -20.71
C TYR A 61 -18.55 0.42 -21.87
N LYS A 62 -18.73 1.04 -23.04
CA LYS A 62 -19.18 0.38 -24.27
C LYS A 62 -18.20 0.66 -25.40
N VAL A 63 -17.80 -0.38 -26.13
CA VAL A 63 -16.97 -0.28 -27.33
C VAL A 63 -17.51 -1.23 -28.39
N ALA A 64 -17.71 -0.75 -29.61
CA ALA A 64 -18.15 -1.57 -30.73
C ALA A 64 -17.02 -1.71 -31.77
N VAL A 65 -16.71 -2.94 -32.17
CA VAL A 65 -15.74 -3.26 -33.23
C VAL A 65 -16.21 -4.47 -34.02
N ASN A 66 -16.22 -4.36 -35.35
CA ASN A 66 -16.48 -5.47 -36.29
C ASN A 66 -17.68 -6.34 -35.88
N GLU A 67 -18.86 -5.71 -35.72
CA GLU A 67 -20.14 -6.35 -35.37
C GLU A 67 -20.22 -6.96 -33.95
N SER A 68 -19.15 -6.82 -33.16
CA SER A 68 -19.14 -7.15 -31.74
C SER A 68 -19.22 -5.89 -30.89
N VAL A 69 -20.00 -5.93 -29.81
CA VAL A 69 -20.10 -4.87 -28.82
C VAL A 69 -19.62 -5.40 -27.49
N LEU A 70 -18.53 -4.82 -26.99
CA LEU A 70 -17.96 -5.09 -25.68
C LEU A 70 -18.54 -4.11 -24.66
N TRP A 71 -19.07 -4.66 -23.58
CA TRP A 71 -19.53 -3.95 -22.40
C TRP A 71 -18.67 -4.36 -21.21
N PHE A 72 -18.15 -3.40 -20.45
CA PHE A 72 -17.37 -3.72 -19.28
C PHE A 72 -17.41 -2.61 -18.24
N GLN A 73 -17.23 -2.97 -16.98
CA GLN A 73 -17.10 -2.04 -15.87
C GLN A 73 -15.84 -2.40 -15.08
N LEU A 74 -14.94 -1.43 -14.91
CA LEU A 74 -13.74 -1.61 -14.10
C LEU A 74 -14.10 -1.61 -12.62
N CYS A 75 -13.47 -2.50 -11.85
CA CYS A 75 -13.48 -2.51 -10.39
C CYS A 75 -14.85 -2.77 -9.72
N ASN A 76 -15.89 -3.02 -10.50
CA ASN A 76 -17.24 -3.31 -10.03
C ASN A 76 -18.02 -4.13 -11.07
N GLY A 77 -19.22 -4.59 -10.72
CA GLY A 77 -20.18 -5.12 -11.68
C GLY A 77 -20.78 -4.02 -12.55
N MET A 78 -21.21 -4.37 -13.76
CA MET A 78 -21.93 -3.43 -14.63
C MET A 78 -23.33 -3.16 -14.09
N VAL A 79 -23.82 -1.94 -14.28
CA VAL A 79 -25.19 -1.53 -13.94
C VAL A 79 -25.81 -0.88 -15.16
N PHE A 80 -27.03 -1.30 -15.54
CA PHE A 80 -27.75 -0.76 -16.69
C PHE A 80 -28.99 -0.03 -16.21
N ASN A 81 -29.00 1.30 -16.34
CA ASN A 81 -30.19 2.11 -16.08
C ASN A 81 -31.05 2.27 -17.34
N HIS A 82 -30.40 2.44 -18.50
CA HIS A 82 -31.00 2.54 -19.82
C HIS A 82 -30.24 1.62 -20.80
N ASP A 83 -30.89 1.19 -21.89
CA ASP A 83 -30.27 0.42 -22.99
C ASP A 83 -29.58 -0.90 -22.60
N GLN A 84 -30.24 -1.70 -21.77
CA GLN A 84 -29.75 -3.03 -21.42
C GLN A 84 -29.57 -3.90 -22.69
N PRO A 85 -28.46 -4.66 -22.80
CA PRO A 85 -28.27 -5.57 -23.92
C PRO A 85 -29.37 -6.63 -23.95
N ARG A 86 -30.10 -6.68 -25.07
CA ARG A 86 -31.16 -7.67 -25.34
C ARG A 86 -30.54 -8.89 -26.00
N CYS A 87 -29.79 -9.66 -25.25
CA CYS A 87 -29.03 -10.77 -25.81
C CYS A 87 -29.33 -12.12 -25.15
N VAL A 88 -29.18 -13.16 -25.96
CA VAL A 88 -29.34 -14.56 -25.54
C VAL A 88 -28.01 -15.07 -25.00
N GLY A 89 -28.02 -15.90 -23.94
CA GLY A 89 -26.80 -16.51 -23.39
C GLY A 89 -26.24 -15.87 -22.11
N CYS A 90 -26.94 -14.93 -21.46
CA CYS A 90 -26.45 -14.26 -20.24
C CYS A 90 -26.71 -15.00 -18.91
N LEU A 91 -26.87 -16.32 -18.87
CA LEU A 91 -27.22 -17.02 -17.61
C LEU A 91 -26.25 -16.70 -16.46
N ASP A 92 -24.95 -16.74 -16.76
CA ASP A 92 -23.89 -16.51 -15.76
C ASP A 92 -23.66 -15.02 -15.44
N CYS A 93 -24.32 -14.11 -16.17
CA CYS A 93 -24.23 -12.66 -15.98
C CYS A 93 -25.62 -12.02 -15.80
N GLY A 94 -26.40 -12.55 -14.85
CA GLY A 94 -27.66 -11.93 -14.42
C GLY A 94 -28.93 -12.47 -15.11
N GLY A 95 -28.77 -13.36 -16.09
CA GLY A 95 -29.87 -14.03 -16.77
C GLY A 95 -30.57 -13.16 -17.82
N PRO A 96 -31.64 -13.66 -18.45
CA PRO A 96 -32.31 -13.00 -19.58
C PRO A 96 -33.05 -11.71 -19.20
N SER A 97 -33.47 -11.55 -17.94
CA SER A 97 -34.18 -10.36 -17.46
C SER A 97 -33.26 -9.23 -17.01
N ARG A 98 -32.01 -9.55 -16.68
CA ARG A 98 -31.05 -8.65 -16.05
C ARG A 98 -29.62 -8.87 -16.59
N CYS A 99 -29.51 -9.12 -17.90
CA CYS A 99 -28.22 -9.39 -18.55
C CYS A 99 -27.22 -8.26 -18.30
N GLY A 100 -26.01 -8.62 -17.89
CA GLY A 100 -24.93 -7.68 -17.62
C GLY A 100 -24.75 -7.34 -16.13
N MET A 101 -25.77 -7.48 -15.28
CA MET A 101 -25.69 -6.95 -13.90
C MET A 101 -24.96 -7.82 -12.87
N LYS A 102 -24.54 -9.04 -13.21
CA LYS A 102 -23.76 -9.93 -12.32
C LYS A 102 -22.33 -10.20 -12.81
N CYS A 103 -21.88 -9.53 -13.85
CA CYS A 103 -20.52 -9.63 -14.36
C CYS A 103 -19.91 -8.25 -14.57
N SER A 104 -18.60 -8.21 -14.77
CA SER A 104 -17.86 -6.98 -15.02
C SER A 104 -17.48 -6.83 -16.49
N ALA A 105 -17.55 -7.89 -17.30
CA ALA A 105 -17.28 -7.83 -18.72
C ALA A 105 -18.13 -8.82 -19.54
N LEU A 106 -18.71 -8.33 -20.63
CA LEU A 106 -19.64 -9.02 -21.50
C LEU A 106 -19.39 -8.63 -22.96
N VAL A 107 -19.31 -9.61 -23.85
CA VAL A 107 -19.27 -9.36 -25.30
C VAL A 107 -20.59 -9.81 -25.92
N ALA A 108 -21.18 -8.95 -26.74
CA ALA A 108 -22.34 -9.25 -27.56
C ALA A 108 -21.88 -9.35 -29.02
N ASN A 109 -22.11 -10.50 -29.65
CA ASN A 109 -21.84 -10.70 -31.08
C ASN A 109 -23.16 -10.83 -31.81
N ASN A 110 -23.32 -10.12 -32.93
CA ASN A 110 -24.47 -10.33 -33.79
C ASN A 110 -24.28 -11.60 -34.62
N ILE A 111 -25.16 -12.58 -34.44
CA ILE A 111 -25.17 -13.83 -35.20
C ILE A 111 -26.54 -13.91 -35.89
N GLU A 112 -26.54 -13.84 -37.22
CA GLU A 112 -27.75 -14.00 -38.05
C GLU A 112 -28.91 -13.08 -37.63
N GLY A 113 -28.60 -11.84 -37.19
CA GLY A 113 -29.59 -10.84 -36.80
C GLY A 113 -30.00 -10.84 -35.33
N TYR A 114 -29.44 -11.74 -34.51
CA TYR A 114 -29.66 -11.77 -33.06
C TYR A 114 -28.36 -11.55 -32.29
N ASP A 115 -28.42 -10.79 -31.19
CA ASP A 115 -27.26 -10.57 -30.33
C ASP A 115 -27.10 -11.73 -29.35
N VAL A 116 -25.97 -12.44 -29.45
CA VAL A 116 -25.57 -13.51 -28.53
C VAL A 116 -24.49 -12.98 -27.59
N CYS A 117 -24.76 -13.09 -26.29
CA CYS A 117 -23.89 -12.58 -25.25
C CYS A 117 -23.03 -13.67 -24.62
N THR A 118 -21.75 -13.36 -24.46
CA THR A 118 -20.77 -14.21 -23.79
C THR A 118 -20.14 -13.45 -22.63
N THR A 119 -20.18 -14.04 -21.44
CA THR A 119 -19.57 -13.46 -20.23
C THR A 119 -18.08 -13.75 -20.22
N ILE A 120 -17.24 -12.72 -20.31
CA ILE A 120 -15.78 -12.87 -20.40
C ILE A 120 -15.05 -12.50 -19.11
N GLY A 121 -15.74 -11.91 -18.13
CA GLY A 121 -15.10 -11.52 -16.88
C GLY A 121 -16.08 -11.21 -15.75
N HIS A 122 -15.71 -11.59 -14.53
CA HIS A 122 -16.43 -11.25 -13.30
C HIS A 122 -15.62 -10.25 -12.46
N PHE A 123 -16.33 -9.47 -11.64
CA PHE A 123 -15.67 -8.51 -10.76
C PHE A 123 -14.77 -9.22 -9.73
N SER A 124 -15.14 -10.43 -9.30
CA SER A 124 -14.36 -11.25 -8.34
C SER A 124 -13.06 -11.81 -8.92
N SER A 125 -12.96 -11.95 -10.25
CA SER A 125 -11.77 -12.42 -10.96
C SER A 125 -10.90 -11.28 -11.50
N THR A 126 -11.12 -10.06 -11.00
CA THR A 126 -10.36 -8.87 -11.41
C THR A 126 -8.99 -8.87 -10.74
N VAL A 127 -7.94 -8.80 -11.55
CA VAL A 127 -6.55 -8.65 -11.12
C VAL A 127 -5.98 -7.37 -11.71
N THR A 128 -5.35 -6.55 -10.88
CA THR A 128 -4.67 -5.33 -11.30
C THR A 128 -3.16 -5.53 -11.32
N GLY A 129 -2.51 -4.98 -12.33
CA GLY A 129 -1.07 -5.00 -12.52
C GLY A 129 -0.57 -3.73 -13.16
N ILE A 130 0.73 -3.67 -13.43
CA ILE A 130 1.39 -2.51 -14.05
C ILE A 130 1.53 -2.77 -15.54
N ILE A 131 1.35 -1.73 -16.36
CA ILE A 131 1.52 -1.85 -17.81
C ILE A 131 2.99 -2.08 -18.18
N ASP A 132 3.89 -1.38 -17.50
CA ASP A 132 5.32 -1.38 -17.77
C ASP A 132 6.12 -1.26 -16.47
N GLU A 133 6.86 -2.30 -16.11
CA GLU A 133 7.68 -2.32 -14.89
C GLU A 133 8.87 -1.33 -14.97
N GLN A 134 9.37 -1.03 -16.17
CA GLN A 134 10.45 -0.05 -16.36
C GLN A 134 9.94 1.38 -16.24
N ASN A 135 8.66 1.60 -16.55
CA ASN A 135 7.99 2.88 -16.43
C ASN A 135 6.63 2.74 -15.73
N PRO A 136 6.61 2.58 -14.39
CA PRO A 136 5.38 2.37 -13.64
C PRO A 136 4.41 3.56 -13.73
N GLN A 137 4.90 4.77 -14.05
CA GLN A 137 4.05 5.96 -14.20
C GLN A 137 3.15 5.92 -15.43
N LYS A 138 3.42 5.03 -16.39
CA LYS A 138 2.63 4.88 -17.62
C LYS A 138 1.18 4.51 -17.33
N GLY A 139 0.94 3.72 -16.28
CA GLY A 139 -0.39 3.35 -15.82
C GLY A 139 -0.52 1.88 -15.44
N VAL A 140 -1.76 1.44 -15.30
CA VAL A 140 -2.12 0.12 -14.76
C VAL A 140 -2.96 -0.68 -15.73
N ILE A 141 -2.80 -1.99 -15.70
CA ILE A 141 -3.59 -2.93 -16.47
C ILE A 141 -4.56 -3.66 -15.54
N VAL A 142 -5.83 -3.69 -15.91
CA VAL A 142 -6.88 -4.41 -15.19
C VAL A 142 -7.31 -5.59 -16.04
N LYS A 143 -7.08 -6.80 -15.52
CA LYS A 143 -7.45 -8.04 -16.20
C LYS A 143 -8.64 -8.69 -15.50
N MET A 144 -9.66 -9.06 -16.27
CA MET A 144 -10.80 -9.84 -15.83
C MET A 144 -10.82 -11.14 -16.61
N SER A 145 -11.29 -12.23 -16.00
CA SER A 145 -11.31 -13.53 -16.66
C SER A 145 -12.55 -14.35 -16.30
N ASN A 146 -12.95 -15.22 -17.22
CA ASN A 146 -14.00 -16.20 -17.00
C ASN A 146 -13.76 -17.46 -17.82
N ASN A 147 -14.17 -18.60 -17.30
CA ASN A 147 -14.17 -19.86 -18.05
C ASN A 147 -15.48 -19.96 -18.83
N VAL A 148 -15.39 -19.91 -20.16
CA VAL A 148 -16.54 -20.03 -21.06
C VAL A 148 -16.61 -21.45 -21.61
N LYS A 149 -17.78 -22.06 -21.53
CA LYS A 149 -18.04 -23.36 -22.16
C LYS A 149 -18.31 -23.16 -23.65
N THR A 150 -17.46 -23.70 -24.49
CA THR A 150 -17.60 -23.72 -25.95
C THR A 150 -17.93 -25.13 -26.44
N SER A 151 -18.34 -25.27 -27.70
CA SER A 151 -18.63 -26.57 -28.32
C SER A 151 -17.42 -27.51 -28.36
N SER A 152 -16.20 -26.97 -28.22
CA SER A 152 -14.91 -27.68 -28.24
C SER A 152 -14.33 -27.96 -26.83
N GLY A 153 -14.93 -27.44 -25.75
CA GLY A 153 -14.42 -27.60 -24.39
C GLY A 153 -14.71 -26.41 -23.47
N SER A 154 -13.86 -26.18 -22.46
CA SER A 154 -13.88 -24.96 -21.65
C SER A 154 -12.68 -24.10 -22.00
N GLU A 155 -12.91 -22.89 -22.51
CA GLU A 155 -11.87 -21.93 -22.84
C GLU A 155 -11.81 -20.81 -21.79
N ASN A 156 -10.59 -20.37 -21.45
CA ASN A 156 -10.38 -19.24 -20.56
C ASN A 156 -10.42 -17.96 -21.38
N CYS A 157 -11.49 -17.17 -21.19
CA CYS A 157 -11.64 -15.88 -21.84
C CYS A 157 -11.22 -14.76 -20.89
N SER A 158 -10.59 -13.73 -21.44
CA SER A 158 -10.13 -12.61 -20.63
C SER A 158 -10.29 -11.26 -21.32
N LEU A 159 -10.53 -10.24 -20.50
CA LEU A 159 -10.52 -8.84 -20.91
C LEU A 159 -9.39 -8.13 -20.16
N SER A 160 -8.47 -7.53 -20.92
CA SER A 160 -7.37 -6.73 -20.38
C SER A 160 -7.55 -5.27 -20.75
N VAL A 161 -7.83 -4.42 -19.77
CA VAL A 161 -8.01 -2.98 -19.97
C VAL A 161 -6.80 -2.23 -19.47
N SER A 162 -6.10 -1.55 -20.37
CA SER A 162 -4.97 -0.70 -20.04
C SER A 162 -5.48 0.70 -19.72
N VAL A 163 -5.32 1.13 -18.47
CA VAL A 163 -5.65 2.48 -17.99
C VAL A 163 -4.38 3.30 -18.01
N ILE A 164 -4.19 4.07 -19.07
CA ILE A 164 -3.03 4.94 -19.27
C ILE A 164 -3.23 6.22 -18.45
N CYS A 165 -2.19 6.63 -17.73
CA CYS A 165 -2.18 7.88 -16.99
C CYS A 165 -2.29 9.07 -17.96
N ASN A 166 -3.34 9.88 -17.77
CA ASN A 166 -3.48 11.17 -18.42
C ASN A 166 -4.01 12.18 -17.39
N SER A 167 -3.17 13.14 -16.99
CA SER A 167 -3.53 14.17 -16.01
C SER A 167 -4.48 15.24 -16.56
N ASN A 168 -4.56 15.39 -17.89
CA ASN A 168 -5.28 16.48 -18.53
C ASN A 168 -6.79 16.21 -18.68
N GLY A 169 -7.18 14.94 -18.67
CA GLY A 169 -8.58 14.55 -18.76
C GLY A 169 -8.77 13.04 -18.89
N ALA A 170 -10.04 12.64 -18.83
CA ALA A 170 -10.45 11.28 -19.12
C ALA A 170 -10.85 11.16 -20.59
N GLN A 171 -10.38 10.12 -21.26
CA GLN A 171 -10.86 9.72 -22.58
C GLN A 171 -11.38 8.30 -22.47
N GLY A 172 -12.62 8.09 -22.94
CA GLY A 172 -13.26 6.78 -23.00
C GLY A 172 -12.43 5.76 -23.80
N PRO A 173 -12.85 4.49 -23.76
CA PRO A 173 -12.12 3.43 -24.42
C PRO A 173 -12.15 3.61 -25.94
N HIS A 174 -10.99 3.87 -26.54
CA HIS A 174 -10.87 4.27 -27.95
C HIS A 174 -10.37 3.15 -28.86
N SER A 175 -9.73 2.12 -28.29
CA SER A 175 -9.26 0.98 -29.05
C SER A 175 -9.71 -0.31 -28.37
N LEU A 176 -10.30 -1.22 -29.16
CA LEU A 176 -10.55 -2.60 -28.80
C LEU A 176 -9.83 -3.49 -29.81
N LYS A 177 -8.94 -4.36 -29.32
CA LYS A 177 -8.25 -5.36 -30.12
C LYS A 177 -8.53 -6.74 -29.57
N LYS A 178 -8.94 -7.65 -30.45
CA LYS A 178 -9.06 -9.08 -30.15
C LYS A 178 -7.69 -9.73 -30.36
N LEU A 179 -7.09 -10.26 -29.29
CA LEU A 179 -5.74 -10.83 -29.29
C LEU A 179 -5.72 -12.34 -29.53
N GLY A 180 -6.84 -13.02 -29.25
CA GLY A 180 -7.00 -14.47 -29.40
C GLY A 180 -8.43 -14.86 -29.76
N VAL A 181 -8.84 -16.10 -29.44
CA VAL A 181 -10.20 -16.59 -29.72
C VAL A 181 -11.25 -15.84 -28.90
N CYS A 182 -10.97 -15.63 -27.60
CA CYS A 182 -11.83 -14.87 -26.69
C CYS A 182 -11.06 -13.96 -25.73
N ASP A 183 -9.84 -13.56 -26.12
CA ASP A 183 -9.04 -12.56 -25.40
C ASP A 183 -9.20 -11.18 -26.05
N TYR A 184 -9.61 -10.22 -25.22
CA TYR A 184 -9.87 -8.85 -25.63
C TYR A 184 -8.95 -7.89 -24.89
N SER A 185 -8.51 -6.86 -25.58
CA SER A 185 -7.72 -5.77 -25.01
C SER A 185 -8.35 -4.42 -25.33
N ALA A 186 -8.50 -3.58 -24.32
CA ALA A 186 -9.01 -2.23 -24.46
C ALA A 186 -8.04 -1.22 -23.85
N VAL A 187 -8.03 0.00 -24.38
CA VAL A 187 -7.20 1.09 -23.86
C VAL A 187 -8.08 2.27 -23.49
N LEU A 188 -7.93 2.73 -22.25
CA LEU A 188 -8.62 3.87 -21.65
C LEU A 188 -7.56 4.87 -21.17
N GLN A 189 -7.84 6.17 -21.27
CA GLN A 189 -7.00 7.19 -20.64
C GLN A 189 -7.75 7.82 -19.48
N HIS A 190 -7.15 7.82 -18.29
CA HIS A 190 -7.80 8.36 -17.10
C HIS A 190 -6.78 8.91 -16.10
N PRO A 191 -7.08 10.03 -15.39
CA PRO A 191 -6.19 10.55 -14.34
C PRO A 191 -6.04 9.58 -13.16
N SER A 192 -7.02 8.72 -12.88
CA SER A 192 -6.91 7.67 -11.86
C SER A 192 -5.86 6.59 -12.20
N GLY A 193 -5.40 6.52 -13.44
CA GLY A 193 -4.29 5.65 -13.83
C GLY A 193 -2.92 6.19 -13.39
N CYS A 194 -2.84 7.44 -12.93
CA CYS A 194 -1.60 8.06 -12.49
C CYS A 194 -1.21 7.62 -11.08
N ALA A 195 0.06 7.26 -10.90
CA ALA A 195 0.59 6.83 -9.61
C ALA A 195 0.76 8.02 -8.66
N VAL A 196 0.41 7.82 -7.38
CA VAL A 196 0.88 8.67 -6.30
C VAL A 196 2.23 8.11 -5.85
N VAL A 197 3.29 8.87 -6.12
CA VAL A 197 4.65 8.48 -5.74
C VAL A 197 4.93 8.94 -4.32
N VAL A 198 5.14 7.98 -3.43
CA VAL A 198 5.61 8.23 -2.07
C VAL A 198 7.05 7.75 -1.98
N SER A 199 7.97 8.63 -1.58
CA SER A 199 9.33 8.20 -1.26
C SER A 199 9.28 7.37 0.02
N VAL A 200 9.58 6.08 -0.09
CA VAL A 200 9.81 5.24 1.08
C VAL A 200 11.22 5.52 1.52
N HIS A 201 11.38 6.60 2.28
CA HIS A 201 12.51 6.71 3.17
C HIS A 201 12.32 5.59 4.19
N GLY A 202 12.94 4.45 3.92
CA GLY A 202 13.10 3.42 4.95
C GLY A 202 13.65 4.15 6.16
N LYS A 203 12.87 4.14 7.24
CA LYS A 203 13.30 4.64 8.55
C LYS A 203 14.36 3.68 9.05
N GLY A 204 15.51 3.66 8.36
CA GLY A 204 16.69 2.95 8.74
C GLY A 204 17.02 3.43 10.13
N TRP A 205 17.22 2.47 11.02
CA TRP A 205 17.68 2.73 12.37
C TRP A 205 18.96 3.56 12.25
N GLY A 206 18.84 4.88 12.40
CA GLY A 206 19.92 5.79 12.02
C GLY A 206 21.19 5.51 12.83
N TRP A 207 22.32 6.05 12.38
CA TRP A 207 23.62 5.98 13.07
C TRP A 207 23.51 6.22 14.59
N PHE A 208 22.58 7.09 15.01
CA PHE A 208 22.30 7.35 16.41
C PHE A 208 21.80 6.13 17.18
N GLY A 209 20.91 5.34 16.57
CA GLY A 209 20.39 4.13 17.22
C GLY A 209 21.41 2.99 17.23
N THR A 210 22.23 2.84 16.18
CA THR A 210 23.36 1.89 16.23
C THR A 210 24.39 2.30 17.28
N LEU A 211 24.71 3.59 17.42
CA LEU A 211 25.56 4.08 18.50
C LEU A 211 24.97 3.81 19.90
N LEU A 212 23.68 4.08 20.09
CA LEU A 212 23.00 3.85 21.36
C LEU A 212 23.07 2.38 21.77
N ILE A 213 22.86 1.46 20.82
CA ILE A 213 22.97 0.01 21.07
C ILE A 213 24.41 -0.36 21.46
N ILE A 214 25.42 0.14 20.74
CA ILE A 214 26.83 -0.12 21.06
C ILE A 214 27.17 0.37 22.48
N ILE A 215 26.73 1.58 22.85
CA ILE A 215 26.95 2.13 24.20
C ILE A 215 26.29 1.26 25.27
N LEU A 216 25.04 0.82 25.06
CA LEU A 216 24.33 -0.06 25.98
C LEU A 216 25.00 -1.43 26.10
N CYS A 217 25.53 -1.98 25.00
CA CYS A 217 26.27 -3.24 25.01
C CYS A 217 27.59 -3.12 25.79
N LEU A 218 28.38 -2.06 25.56
CA LEU A 218 29.61 -1.80 26.29
C LEU A 218 29.35 -1.58 27.78
N PHE A 219 28.29 -0.83 28.11
CA PHE A 219 27.87 -0.61 29.49
C PHE A 219 27.43 -1.92 30.17
N GLY A 220 26.61 -2.73 29.50
CA GLY A 220 26.19 -4.03 30.00
C GLY A 220 27.36 -4.99 30.22
N GLY A 221 28.29 -5.04 29.27
CA GLY A 221 29.53 -5.83 29.39
C GLY A 221 30.40 -5.38 30.55
N TYR A 222 30.59 -4.07 30.73
CA TYR A 222 31.33 -3.51 31.86
C TYR A 222 30.69 -3.88 33.20
N MET A 223 29.38 -3.74 33.33
CA MET A 223 28.64 -4.08 34.56
C MET A 223 28.75 -5.57 34.89
N LEU A 224 28.62 -6.45 33.88
CA LEU A 224 28.73 -7.90 34.05
C LEU A 224 30.15 -8.34 34.45
N VAL A 225 31.17 -7.91 33.71
CA VAL A 225 32.57 -8.29 33.99
C VAL A 225 33.01 -7.76 35.34
N GLY A 226 32.69 -6.50 35.66
CA GLY A 226 33.04 -5.92 36.95
C GLY A 226 32.31 -6.56 38.13
N ALA A 227 31.04 -6.95 37.97
CA ALA A 227 30.29 -7.67 38.99
C ALA A 227 30.86 -9.08 39.22
N VAL A 228 31.16 -9.83 38.15
CA VAL A 228 31.78 -11.17 38.24
C VAL A 228 33.15 -11.08 38.93
N TYR A 229 33.99 -10.11 38.54
CA TYR A 229 35.30 -9.94 39.15
C TYR A 229 35.19 -9.63 40.65
N ARG A 230 34.33 -8.70 41.05
CA ARG A 230 34.13 -8.32 42.47
C ARG A 230 33.49 -9.43 43.30
N TYR A 231 32.58 -10.21 42.72
CA TYR A 231 31.93 -11.31 43.40
C TYR A 231 32.88 -12.49 43.65
N PHE A 232 33.64 -12.92 42.62
CA PHE A 232 34.48 -14.11 42.71
C PHE A 232 35.88 -13.84 43.28
N PHE A 233 36.53 -12.72 42.93
CA PHE A 233 37.91 -12.45 43.36
C PHE A 233 38.01 -11.62 44.64
N LEU A 234 37.03 -10.76 44.92
CA LEU A 234 37.04 -9.89 46.11
C LEU A 234 36.05 -10.35 47.20
N GLY A 235 35.19 -11.33 46.91
CA GLY A 235 34.26 -11.93 47.88
C GLY A 235 33.19 -10.98 48.42
N ILE A 236 33.00 -9.81 47.77
CA ILE A 236 32.07 -8.77 48.21
C ILE A 236 30.64 -9.23 47.91
N ARG A 237 29.75 -9.12 48.89
CA ARG A 237 28.34 -9.51 48.80
C ARG A 237 27.44 -8.30 49.05
N GLY A 238 26.29 -8.24 48.37
CA GLY A 238 25.33 -7.14 48.49
C GLY A 238 25.38 -6.15 47.32
N LEU A 239 24.84 -4.95 47.52
CA LEU A 239 24.68 -3.94 46.46
C LEU A 239 26.01 -3.36 45.95
N ASP A 240 27.10 -3.53 46.70
CA ASP A 240 28.45 -3.05 46.34
C ASP A 240 29.15 -3.91 45.25
N ILE A 241 28.51 -5.00 44.83
CA ILE A 241 28.94 -5.81 43.67
C ILE A 241 28.95 -4.98 42.39
N ILE A 242 28.05 -4.01 42.27
CA ILE A 242 27.92 -3.17 41.08
C ILE A 242 29.12 -2.21 40.98
N PRO A 243 29.89 -2.22 39.88
CA PRO A 243 31.02 -1.32 39.70
C PRO A 243 30.57 0.15 39.67
N ASN A 244 31.20 0.99 40.48
CA ASN A 244 30.98 2.45 40.51
C ASN A 244 29.50 2.86 40.75
N LEU A 245 28.77 2.12 41.57
CA LEU A 245 27.35 2.35 41.87
C LEU A 245 27.03 3.81 42.28
N ASP A 246 27.86 4.43 43.11
CA ASP A 246 27.69 5.83 43.54
C ASP A 246 27.76 6.83 42.39
N PHE A 247 28.53 6.53 41.35
CA PHE A 247 28.61 7.36 40.15
C PHE A 247 27.32 7.21 39.33
N TRP A 248 26.85 5.98 39.13
CA TRP A 248 25.65 5.69 38.35
C TRP A 248 24.37 6.19 39.04
N ALA A 249 24.29 6.11 40.36
CA ALA A 249 23.17 6.65 41.14
C ALA A 249 23.01 8.17 41.01
N ARG A 250 24.11 8.89 40.74
CA ARG A 250 24.12 10.36 40.56
C ARG A 250 23.90 10.81 39.11
N LEU A 251 23.97 9.89 38.15
CA LEU A 251 23.83 10.20 36.72
C LEU A 251 22.47 10.81 36.35
N PRO A 252 21.31 10.30 36.84
CA PRO A 252 20.00 10.83 36.49
C PRO A 252 19.81 12.30 36.86
N GLN A 253 20.27 12.68 38.07
CA GLN A 253 20.18 14.06 38.55
C GLN A 253 21.05 15.02 37.73
N ARG A 254 22.24 14.58 37.31
CA ARG A 254 23.11 15.39 36.44
C ARG A 254 22.47 15.62 35.07
N ILE A 255 21.94 14.57 34.43
CA ILE A 255 21.31 14.67 33.11
C ILE A 255 20.08 15.58 33.16
N GLN A 256 19.24 15.44 34.20
CA GLN A 256 18.09 16.31 34.41
C GLN A 256 18.49 17.79 34.53
N SER A 257 19.58 18.08 35.24
CA SER A 257 20.11 19.43 35.42
C SER A 257 20.61 20.04 34.10
N TYR A 258 21.33 19.27 33.30
CA TYR A 258 21.81 19.70 31.98
C TYR A 258 20.66 19.90 30.98
N CYS A 259 19.67 19.01 30.96
CA CYS A 259 18.48 19.18 30.12
C CYS A 259 17.65 20.40 30.54
N ALA A 260 17.48 20.65 31.84
CA ALA A 260 16.80 21.84 32.33
C ALA A 260 17.54 23.14 31.93
N ALA A 261 18.87 23.15 31.98
CA ALA A 261 19.67 24.27 31.51
C ALA A 261 19.58 24.48 29.99
N LEU A 262 19.58 23.40 29.20
CA LEU A 262 19.38 23.45 27.75
C LEU A 262 17.98 23.97 27.40
N VAL A 263 16.93 23.45 28.05
CA VAL A 263 15.55 23.89 27.84
C VAL A 263 15.40 25.37 28.20
N ARG A 264 16.00 25.85 29.29
CA ARG A 264 15.99 27.29 29.63
C ARG A 264 16.74 28.13 28.60
N LYS A 265 17.85 27.64 28.03
CA LYS A 265 18.62 28.34 27.00
C LYS A 265 17.87 28.42 25.66
N PHE A 266 17.10 27.38 25.31
CA PHE A 266 16.28 27.36 24.08
C PHE A 266 14.92 28.04 24.23
N ARG A 267 14.36 28.11 25.44
CA ARG A 267 13.06 28.73 25.71
C ARG A 267 13.13 30.26 25.88
N GLY A 268 14.33 30.84 25.93
CA GLY A 268 14.55 32.28 26.16
C GLY A 268 14.15 32.73 27.57
N PRO A 269 14.57 33.93 28.02
CA PRO A 269 14.14 34.46 29.31
C PRO A 269 12.64 34.75 29.24
N THR A 270 11.84 34.09 30.07
CA THR A 270 10.50 34.59 30.39
C THR A 270 10.67 35.87 31.21
N GLU A 271 10.55 37.03 30.56
CA GLU A 271 10.34 38.31 31.22
C GLU A 271 9.09 38.23 32.10
N GLY A 272 9.31 38.15 33.41
CA GLY A 272 8.25 37.98 34.37
C GLY A 272 8.72 38.13 35.81
N TYR A 273 9.60 39.11 36.08
CA TYR A 273 9.85 39.56 37.45
C TYR A 273 9.92 41.08 37.49
N ARG A 274 8.75 41.70 37.71
CA ARG A 274 8.59 43.13 37.92
C ARG A 274 8.89 43.41 39.40
N SER A 275 10.15 43.69 39.73
CA SER A 275 10.52 44.21 41.05
C SER A 275 10.21 45.71 41.11
N SER A 276 9.15 46.10 41.81
CA SER A 276 8.87 47.49 42.16
C SER A 276 9.94 48.03 43.11
N TYR A 277 10.79 48.93 42.62
CA TYR A 277 11.53 49.85 43.48
C TYR A 277 10.80 51.19 43.50
N SER A 278 10.48 51.68 44.70
CA SER A 278 9.96 53.04 44.92
C SER A 278 11.09 54.05 44.77
N PRO A 279 10.90 55.19 44.08
CA PRO A 279 11.92 56.21 44.00
C PRO A 279 11.98 56.96 45.34
N VAL A 280 13.20 57.06 45.89
CA VAL A 280 13.52 57.92 47.03
C VAL A 280 13.74 59.32 46.46
N ASN A 281 12.90 60.28 46.86
CA ASN A 281 13.07 61.70 46.51
C ASN A 281 14.23 62.29 47.33
N PHE A 282 15.15 62.97 46.64
CA PHE A 282 15.99 64.04 47.20
C PHE A 282 15.50 65.37 46.64
#